data_AF-A0A2N1NTV9-F1
#
_entry.id   AF-A0A2N1NTV9-F1
#
_cell.length_a   1.000
_cell.length_b   1.000
_cell.length_c   1.000
_cell.angle_alpha   90.00
_cell.angle_beta   90.00
_cell.angle_gamma   90.00
#
_symmetry.space_group_name_H-M   'P 1'
#
loop_
_entity.id
_entity.type
_entity.pdbx_description
1 polymer ?
#
loop_
_entity_poly.entity_id
_entity_poly.type
_entity_poly.pdbx_seq_one_letter_code
_entity_poly.pdbx_strand_id
1 'polypeptide(L)'
;MNKNPLIGFILTLNWNGEIPLDKDVRKCIGTILNYRRLDNHLNHPSLKTIKDSTKSNLIDWALSSKWFHYNGHNDTTSSLHTKDLRWRIRCSTLTLPTLDIMNRNFPLLIKDRTQCLLCDNIIDSNNHLWECPNNYDRIRACFIALGDKLIDLLNIEADTLTSSIRDTVTNSNTFRWAFQSEQIHPVAFLLLKSYISNDLVGIFRSHLKSMKNIIKNLFPFIQICSLKFKIDIWKYRNQLWKTTRDAWGLNKKSFVKYREIFTSDQRTAAVFSRTQIINNNRDLERGYINPFNDFRNFKLDKDFFFILFSSSNFLHSVLPQLLHNSTSPS
;
A
#
# COMPACT_ATOMS: atom_id res chain seq x y z
N MET A 1 23.80 -61.07 -14.43
CA MET A 1 24.10 -59.86 -15.23
C MET A 1 23.17 -58.74 -14.79
N ASN A 2 23.78 -57.64 -14.35
CA ASN A 2 23.16 -56.48 -13.73
C ASN A 2 22.08 -55.81 -14.59
N LYS A 3 20.94 -55.46 -13.98
CA LYS A 3 20.13 -54.31 -14.41
C LYS A 3 20.20 -53.27 -13.30
N ASN A 4 21.05 -52.26 -13.49
CA ASN A 4 21.01 -51.04 -12.68
C ASN A 4 19.67 -50.32 -12.95
N PRO A 5 18.92 -49.89 -11.93
CA PRO A 5 17.89 -48.89 -12.11
C PRO A 5 18.57 -47.53 -12.24
N LEU A 6 18.35 -46.84 -13.36
CA LEU A 6 18.63 -45.42 -13.48
C LEU A 6 17.78 -44.68 -12.44
N ILE A 7 18.42 -44.24 -11.36
CA ILE A 7 17.85 -43.29 -10.41
C ILE A 7 17.60 -41.99 -11.18
N GLY A 8 16.34 -41.72 -11.48
CA GLY A 8 15.91 -40.45 -12.05
C GLY A 8 16.12 -39.35 -11.02
N PHE A 9 17.27 -38.69 -11.05
CA PHE A 9 17.42 -37.40 -10.39
C PHE A 9 16.52 -36.39 -11.10
N ILE A 10 15.43 -36.00 -10.45
CA ILE A 10 14.67 -34.81 -10.85
C ILE A 10 15.58 -33.61 -10.55
N LEU A 11 16.29 -33.15 -11.59
CA LEU A 11 17.04 -31.90 -11.56
C LEU A 11 16.04 -30.75 -11.51
N THR A 12 15.70 -30.32 -10.30
CA THR A 12 14.92 -29.09 -10.11
C THR A 12 15.83 -27.89 -10.39
N LEU A 13 15.62 -27.23 -11.53
CA LEU A 13 16.28 -25.95 -11.83
C LEU A 13 15.85 -24.93 -10.77
N ASN A 14 16.79 -24.31 -10.05
CA ASN A 14 16.49 -23.30 -9.04
C ASN A 14 16.79 -21.90 -9.56
N TRP A 15 15.83 -20.99 -9.52
CA TRP A 15 16.11 -19.56 -9.71
C TRP A 15 16.74 -18.99 -8.42
N ASN A 16 17.91 -18.38 -8.56
CA ASN A 16 18.71 -17.82 -7.46
C ASN A 16 19.01 -18.81 -6.31
N GLY A 17 19.02 -20.13 -6.59
CA GLY A 17 19.25 -21.17 -5.58
C GLY A 17 18.09 -21.43 -4.61
N GLU A 18 17.04 -20.60 -4.63
CA GLU A 18 15.96 -20.64 -3.63
C GLU A 18 14.60 -21.06 -4.21
N ILE A 19 14.35 -20.79 -5.49
CA ILE A 19 13.03 -21.01 -6.10
C ILE A 19 13.10 -22.23 -7.04
N PRO A 20 12.60 -23.40 -6.62
CA PRO A 20 12.47 -24.55 -7.51
C PRO A 20 11.53 -24.25 -8.68
N LEU A 21 12.05 -24.33 -9.90
CA LEU A 21 11.32 -24.17 -11.16
C LEU A 21 10.61 -25.48 -11.56
N ASP A 22 10.15 -26.29 -10.59
CA ASP A 22 9.56 -27.61 -10.84
C ASP A 22 8.02 -27.64 -10.84
N LYS A 23 7.34 -26.51 -10.60
CA LYS A 23 5.86 -26.44 -10.50
C LYS A 23 5.29 -25.30 -11.31
N ASP A 24 4.50 -25.66 -12.33
CA ASP A 24 3.78 -24.77 -13.24
C ASP A 24 4.57 -23.47 -13.53
N VAL A 25 5.36 -23.51 -14.61
CA VAL A 25 6.19 -22.39 -15.07
C VAL A 25 5.43 -21.05 -15.03
N ARG A 26 4.11 -21.05 -15.29
CA ARG A 26 3.28 -19.83 -15.22
C ARG A 26 3.18 -19.27 -13.80
N LYS A 27 3.05 -20.13 -12.79
CA LYS A 27 3.00 -19.73 -11.37
C LYS A 27 4.36 -19.24 -10.89
N CYS A 28 5.45 -19.92 -11.27
CA CYS A 28 6.81 -19.46 -10.97
C CYS A 28 7.08 -18.08 -11.58
N ILE A 29 6.80 -17.90 -12.86
CA ILE A 29 7.02 -16.63 -13.57
C ILE A 29 6.10 -15.53 -13.05
N GLY A 30 4.82 -15.84 -12.78
CA GLY A 30 3.90 -14.90 -12.16
C GLY A 30 4.40 -14.42 -10.79
N THR A 31 5.02 -15.30 -10.01
CA THR A 31 5.62 -14.96 -8.71
C THR A 31 6.82 -14.02 -8.89
N ILE A 32 7.74 -14.32 -9.82
CA ILE A 32 8.90 -13.47 -10.14
C ILE A 32 8.45 -12.08 -10.61
N LEU A 33 7.46 -12.00 -11.51
CA LEU A 33 6.92 -10.73 -11.99
C LEU A 33 6.28 -9.91 -10.87
N ASN A 34 5.55 -10.57 -9.96
CA ASN A 34 4.97 -9.90 -8.79
C ASN A 34 6.05 -9.33 -7.87
N TYR A 35 7.15 -10.05 -7.63
CA TYR A 35 8.27 -9.52 -6.85
C TYR A 35 8.93 -8.32 -7.52
N ARG A 36 9.17 -8.37 -8.83
CA ARG A 36 9.73 -7.24 -9.58
C ARG A 36 8.82 -6.01 -9.54
N ARG A 37 7.49 -6.21 -9.65
CA ARG A 37 6.50 -5.14 -9.53
C ARG A 37 6.50 -4.52 -8.13
N LEU A 38 6.59 -5.35 -7.09
CA LEU A 38 6.67 -4.87 -5.71
C LEU A 38 7.97 -4.09 -5.47
N ASP A 39 9.11 -4.58 -5.97
CA ASP A 39 10.39 -3.88 -5.84
C ASP A 39 10.37 -2.52 -6.56
N ASN A 40 9.90 -2.48 -7.81
CA ASN A 40 9.72 -1.22 -8.55
C ASN A 40 8.79 -0.24 -7.80
N HIS A 41 7.70 -0.75 -7.23
CA HIS A 41 6.78 0.04 -6.41
C HIS A 41 7.47 0.62 -5.16
N LEU A 42 8.17 -0.21 -4.39
CA LEU A 42 8.86 0.22 -3.16
C LEU A 42 10.09 1.09 -3.42
N ASN A 43 10.70 0.98 -4.60
CA ASN A 43 11.79 1.84 -5.06
C ASN A 43 11.33 3.27 -5.36
N HIS A 44 10.02 3.54 -5.39
CA HIS A 44 9.52 4.89 -5.53
C HIS A 44 9.95 5.77 -4.33
N PRO A 45 10.53 6.96 -4.54
CA PRO A 45 11.06 7.79 -3.44
C PRO A 45 10.02 8.14 -2.37
N SER A 46 8.75 8.33 -2.75
CA SER A 46 7.68 8.61 -1.77
C SER A 46 7.45 7.45 -0.80
N LEU A 47 7.78 6.21 -1.19
CA LEU A 47 7.55 4.99 -0.43
C LEU A 47 8.79 4.52 0.34
N LYS A 48 9.83 5.36 0.45
CA LYS A 48 11.05 5.03 1.20
C LYS A 48 10.75 4.50 2.60
N THR A 49 9.85 5.14 3.35
CA THR A 49 9.48 4.69 4.70
C THR A 49 8.81 3.30 4.71
N ILE A 50 8.05 2.97 3.66
CA ILE A 50 7.42 1.66 3.50
C ILE A 50 8.48 0.62 3.10
N LYS A 51 9.41 0.98 2.22
CA LYS A 51 10.56 0.15 1.86
C LYS A 51 11.42 -0.18 3.08
N ASP A 52 11.71 0.80 3.93
CA ASP A 52 12.49 0.60 5.15
C ASP A 52 11.73 -0.30 6.14
N SER A 53 10.41 -0.09 6.30
CA SER A 53 9.55 -0.96 7.12
C SER A 53 9.46 -2.40 6.59
N THR A 54 9.57 -2.57 5.27
CA THR A 54 9.65 -3.90 4.61
C THR A 54 10.96 -4.59 4.95
N LYS A 55 12.09 -3.87 4.84
CA LYS A 55 13.42 -4.39 5.20
C LYS A 55 13.50 -4.78 6.67
N SER A 56 12.86 -4.01 7.55
CA SER A 56 12.76 -4.29 8.98
C SER A 56 11.70 -5.35 9.34
N ASN A 57 11.10 -6.02 8.36
CA ASN A 57 10.09 -7.07 8.56
C ASN A 57 8.91 -6.63 9.45
N LEU A 58 8.45 -5.38 9.32
CA LEU A 58 7.33 -4.85 10.10
C LEU A 58 5.96 -5.13 9.44
N ILE A 59 5.94 -5.32 8.13
CA ILE A 59 4.71 -5.50 7.32
C ILE A 59 4.47 -6.99 7.06
N ASP A 60 3.25 -7.47 7.35
CA ASP A 60 2.77 -8.74 6.83
C ASP A 60 2.29 -8.52 5.39
N TRP A 61 3.17 -8.78 4.42
CA TRP A 61 2.87 -8.57 3.00
C TRP A 61 1.81 -9.53 2.46
N ALA A 62 1.73 -10.75 3.01
CA ALA A 62 0.75 -11.75 2.57
C ALA A 62 -0.67 -11.31 2.92
N LEU A 63 -0.88 -10.81 4.13
CA LEU A 63 -2.17 -10.29 4.58
C LEU A 63 -2.44 -8.89 4.03
N SER A 64 -1.43 -8.01 3.93
CA SER A 64 -1.59 -6.67 3.32
C SER A 64 -2.03 -6.77 1.86
N SER A 65 -1.44 -7.69 1.08
CA SER A 65 -1.84 -7.93 -0.31
C SER A 65 -3.29 -8.39 -0.41
N LYS A 66 -3.71 -9.36 0.43
CA LYS A 66 -5.11 -9.80 0.49
C LYS A 66 -6.06 -8.67 0.92
N TRP A 67 -5.64 -7.87 1.89
CA TRP A 67 -6.39 -6.71 2.37
C TRP A 67 -6.64 -5.67 1.27
N PHE A 68 -5.66 -5.41 0.40
CA PHE A 68 -5.86 -4.51 -0.73
C PHE A 68 -6.99 -4.94 -1.68
N HIS A 69 -7.30 -6.24 -1.72
CA HIS A 69 -8.38 -6.82 -2.52
C HIS A 69 -9.63 -7.15 -1.70
N TYR A 70 -9.62 -6.94 -0.38
CA TYR A 70 -10.76 -7.26 0.46
C TYR A 70 -11.96 -6.39 0.13
N ASN A 71 -13.11 -7.04 -0.06
CA ASN A 71 -14.42 -6.42 -0.19
C ASN A 71 -15.24 -6.72 1.07
N GLY A 72 -15.43 -5.71 1.92
CA GLY A 72 -16.30 -5.80 3.10
C GLY A 72 -17.78 -5.58 2.80
N HIS A 73 -18.15 -5.42 1.52
CA HIS A 73 -19.53 -5.27 1.08
C HIS A 73 -20.00 -6.57 0.43
N ASN A 74 -21.24 -6.99 0.69
CA ASN A 74 -21.83 -8.23 0.16
C ASN A 74 -22.09 -8.21 -1.37
N ASP A 75 -21.66 -7.16 -2.05
CA ASP A 75 -21.97 -6.92 -3.46
C ASP A 75 -20.68 -6.75 -4.28
N THR A 76 -20.62 -7.42 -5.43
CA THR A 76 -19.41 -7.53 -6.27
C THR A 76 -19.07 -6.22 -6.98
N THR A 77 -20.04 -5.32 -7.12
CA THR A 77 -19.88 -4.00 -7.76
C THR A 77 -20.63 -2.91 -7.01
N SER A 78 -20.19 -2.56 -5.80
CA SER A 78 -20.77 -1.43 -5.07
C SER A 78 -19.95 -0.13 -5.23
N SER A 79 -20.66 0.99 -5.36
CA SER A 79 -20.03 2.32 -5.38
C SER A 79 -19.29 2.64 -4.07
N LEU A 80 -19.74 2.06 -2.96
CA LEU A 80 -19.09 2.14 -1.66
C LEU A 80 -17.77 1.37 -1.64
N HIS A 81 -17.75 0.12 -2.12
CA HIS A 81 -16.53 -0.67 -2.27
C HIS A 81 -15.48 0.08 -3.09
N THR A 82 -15.88 0.69 -4.21
CA THR A 82 -14.97 1.48 -5.05
C THR A 82 -14.37 2.67 -4.30
N LYS A 83 -15.16 3.36 -3.47
CA LYS A 83 -14.70 4.49 -2.65
C LYS A 83 -13.74 4.04 -1.54
N ASP A 84 -13.98 2.88 -0.94
CA ASP A 84 -13.14 2.34 0.12
C ASP A 84 -11.83 1.80 -0.42
N LEU A 85 -11.86 1.07 -1.55
CA LEU A 85 -10.68 0.65 -2.28
C LEU A 85 -9.81 1.86 -2.66
N ARG A 86 -10.42 2.90 -3.26
CA ARG A 86 -9.70 4.13 -3.63
C ARG A 86 -9.03 4.78 -2.42
N TRP A 87 -9.71 4.83 -1.28
CA TRP A 87 -9.14 5.38 -0.04
C TRP A 87 -7.94 4.56 0.42
N ARG A 88 -8.12 3.25 0.59
CA ARG A 88 -7.08 2.30 1.00
C ARG A 88 -5.83 2.40 0.15
N ILE A 89 -6.00 2.40 -1.18
CA ILE A 89 -4.91 2.49 -2.13
C ILE A 89 -4.21 3.84 -2.05
N ARG A 90 -4.93 4.96 -1.90
CA ARG A 90 -4.29 6.26 -1.76
C ARG A 90 -3.51 6.39 -0.46
N CYS A 91 -4.00 5.82 0.63
CA CYS A 91 -3.28 5.79 1.89
C CYS A 91 -1.99 4.97 1.79
N SER A 92 -2.05 3.76 1.22
CA SER A 92 -0.86 2.89 1.11
C SER A 92 0.19 3.45 0.16
N THR A 93 -0.24 4.22 -0.84
CA THR A 93 0.66 4.81 -1.83
C THR A 93 1.10 6.24 -1.49
N LEU A 94 0.63 6.79 -0.37
CA LEU A 94 0.89 8.17 0.04
C LEU A 94 0.50 9.20 -1.04
N THR A 95 -0.65 8.98 -1.68
CA THR A 95 -1.20 9.80 -2.76
C THR A 95 -2.53 10.46 -2.39
N LEU A 96 -2.82 10.62 -1.09
CA LEU A 96 -3.91 11.49 -0.68
C LEU A 96 -3.66 12.91 -1.18
N PRO A 97 -4.69 13.68 -1.61
CA PRO A 97 -4.50 15.02 -2.16
C PRO A 97 -4.16 16.06 -1.06
N THR A 98 -2.96 15.98 -0.52
CA THR A 98 -2.31 16.96 0.37
C THR A 98 -1.84 18.17 -0.42
N LEU A 99 -1.57 19.31 0.23
CA LEU A 99 -1.26 20.55 -0.51
C LEU A 99 0.02 20.46 -1.33
N ASP A 100 1.02 19.68 -0.92
CA ASP A 100 2.22 19.41 -1.73
C ASP A 100 1.86 18.80 -3.10
N ILE A 101 0.99 17.78 -3.11
CA ILE A 101 0.50 17.10 -4.31
C ILE A 101 -0.44 18.02 -5.10
N MET A 102 -1.28 18.79 -4.43
CA MET A 102 -2.17 19.74 -5.10
C MET A 102 -1.38 20.86 -5.76
N ASN A 103 -0.35 21.39 -5.11
CA ASN A 103 0.54 22.41 -5.69
C ASN A 103 1.34 21.87 -6.86
N ARG A 104 1.74 20.60 -6.79
CA ARG A 104 2.37 19.92 -7.91
C ARG A 104 1.44 19.90 -9.13
N ASN A 105 0.20 19.47 -8.94
CA ASN A 105 -0.76 19.24 -10.03
C ASN A 105 -1.44 20.53 -10.52
N PHE A 106 -1.56 21.53 -9.65
CA PHE A 106 -2.27 22.80 -9.88
C PHE A 106 -1.45 24.01 -9.39
N PRO A 107 -0.20 24.19 -9.83
CA PRO A 107 0.71 25.23 -9.31
C PRO A 107 0.14 26.65 -9.43
N LEU A 108 -0.57 26.95 -10.52
CA LEU A 108 -1.14 28.28 -10.73
C LEU A 108 -2.33 28.59 -9.80
N LEU A 109 -2.97 27.57 -9.23
CA LEU A 109 -4.04 27.74 -8.24
C LEU A 109 -3.49 27.77 -6.81
N ILE A 110 -2.61 26.83 -6.47
CA ILE A 110 -2.11 26.69 -5.09
C ILE A 110 -1.02 27.72 -4.80
N LYS A 111 -0.18 28.06 -5.79
CA LYS A 111 0.84 29.12 -5.70
C LYS A 111 1.79 28.93 -4.52
N ASP A 112 2.35 27.73 -4.39
CA ASP A 112 3.30 27.33 -3.34
C ASP A 112 2.77 27.46 -1.90
N ARG A 113 1.45 27.67 -1.71
CA ARG A 113 0.78 27.62 -0.40
C ARG A 113 0.61 26.17 0.05
N THR A 114 1.70 25.61 0.57
CA THR A 114 1.84 24.17 0.89
C THR A 114 1.92 23.88 2.39
N GLN A 115 1.79 24.88 3.26
CA GLN A 115 1.84 24.69 4.72
C GLN A 115 0.71 23.79 5.23
N CYS A 116 1.01 23.00 6.26
CA CYS A 116 0.08 22.09 6.92
C CYS A 116 -1.17 22.82 7.38
N LEU A 117 -2.34 22.34 6.94
CA LEU A 117 -3.63 22.92 7.34
C LEU A 117 -3.94 22.82 8.84
N LEU A 118 -3.14 22.06 9.59
CA LEU A 118 -3.33 21.82 11.02
C LEU A 118 -2.34 22.61 11.88
N CYS A 119 -1.06 22.61 11.53
CA CYS A 119 0.00 23.25 12.33
C CYS A 119 0.67 24.45 11.67
N ASP A 120 0.40 24.71 10.39
CA ASP A 120 0.96 25.81 9.58
C ASP A 120 2.49 25.90 9.53
N ASN A 121 3.20 24.90 10.06
CA ASN A 121 4.65 24.94 10.26
C ASN A 121 5.43 24.13 9.21
N ILE A 122 4.96 22.92 8.92
CA ILE A 122 5.62 21.98 7.99
C ILE A 122 4.76 21.84 6.73
N ILE A 123 5.34 21.42 5.61
CA ILE A 123 4.61 21.12 4.37
C ILE A 123 3.51 20.07 4.64
N ASP A 124 2.28 20.38 4.21
CA ASP A 124 1.16 19.44 4.16
C ASP A 124 1.47 18.33 3.15
N SER A 125 1.92 17.20 3.68
CA SER A 125 2.31 16.02 2.91
C SER A 125 1.66 14.77 3.50
N ASN A 126 1.64 13.68 2.75
CA ASN A 126 1.07 12.41 3.22
C ASN A 126 1.80 11.82 4.44
N ASN A 127 3.11 12.09 4.60
CA ASN A 127 3.83 11.69 5.81
C ASN A 127 3.46 12.58 6.99
N HIS A 128 3.54 13.90 6.79
CA HIS A 128 3.24 14.86 7.84
C HIS A 128 1.79 14.76 8.34
N LEU A 129 0.82 14.36 7.51
CA LEU A 129 -0.57 14.13 7.94
C LEU A 129 -0.67 13.23 9.19
N TRP A 130 0.17 12.22 9.28
CA TRP A 130 0.16 11.25 10.39
C TRP A 130 1.10 11.66 11.53
N GLU A 131 2.10 12.49 11.25
CA GLU A 131 3.13 12.92 12.20
C GLU A 131 2.86 14.32 12.79
N CYS A 132 1.84 15.02 12.28
CA CYS A 132 1.50 16.37 12.71
C CYS A 132 1.15 16.41 14.20
N PRO A 133 1.84 17.24 15.02
CA PRO A 133 1.57 17.35 16.45
C PRO A 133 0.11 17.74 16.74
N ASN A 134 -0.46 18.65 15.93
CA ASN A 134 -1.85 19.11 16.07
C ASN A 134 -2.88 18.05 15.65
N ASN A 135 -2.44 16.89 15.15
CA ASN A 135 -3.28 15.75 14.84
C ASN A 135 -3.05 14.58 15.81
N TYR A 136 -2.02 14.63 16.66
CA TYR A 136 -1.61 13.55 17.55
C TYR A 136 -2.76 13.06 18.44
N ASP A 137 -3.42 13.97 19.17
CA ASP A 137 -4.50 13.61 20.10
C ASP A 137 -5.69 12.95 19.38
N ARG A 138 -5.97 13.38 18.15
CA ARG A 138 -7.03 12.81 17.32
C ARG A 138 -6.68 11.40 16.87
N ILE A 139 -5.44 11.17 16.46
CA ILE A 139 -4.93 9.84 16.12
C ILE A 139 -4.95 8.95 17.36
N ARG A 140 -4.45 9.44 18.49
CA ARG A 140 -4.43 8.72 19.77
C ARG A 140 -5.83 8.29 20.20
N ALA A 141 -6.81 9.20 20.14
CA ALA A 141 -8.20 8.89 20.44
C ALA A 141 -8.78 7.80 19.50
N CYS A 142 -8.40 7.80 18.21
CA CYS A 142 -8.78 6.72 17.30
C CYS A 142 -8.18 5.38 17.75
N PHE A 143 -6.90 5.35 18.11
CA PHE A 143 -6.22 4.11 18.51
C PHE A 143 -6.72 3.55 19.84
N ILE A 144 -7.04 4.40 20.82
CA ILE A 144 -7.66 3.95 22.08
C ILE A 144 -9.01 3.27 21.77
N ALA A 145 -9.89 3.96 21.03
CA ALA A 145 -11.21 3.41 20.68
C ALA A 145 -11.13 2.13 19.83
N LEU A 146 -10.13 2.03 18.95
CA LEU A 146 -9.90 0.82 18.15
C LEU A 146 -9.29 -0.31 18.99
N GLY A 147 -8.44 0.01 19.96
CA GLY A 147 -7.89 -0.94 20.92
C GLY A 147 -8.98 -1.55 21.79
N ASP A 148 -9.87 -0.73 22.35
CA ASP A 148 -11.03 -1.19 23.12
C ASP A 148 -11.93 -2.10 22.27
N LYS A 149 -12.21 -1.71 21.02
CA LYS A 149 -12.97 -2.55 20.07
C LYS A 149 -12.29 -3.88 19.76
N LEU A 150 -10.96 -3.90 19.67
CA LEU A 150 -10.21 -5.13 19.44
C LEU A 150 -10.29 -6.05 20.67
N ILE A 151 -10.21 -5.49 21.87
CA ILE A 151 -10.37 -6.22 23.12
C ILE A 151 -11.76 -6.86 23.16
N ASP A 152 -12.82 -6.11 22.88
CA ASP A 152 -14.19 -6.62 22.82
C ASP A 152 -14.33 -7.76 21.80
N LEU A 153 -13.78 -7.58 20.60
CA LEU A 153 -13.80 -8.59 19.54
C LEU A 153 -13.11 -9.89 19.98
N LEU A 154 -11.93 -9.78 20.58
CA LEU A 154 -11.16 -10.94 21.01
C LEU A 154 -11.79 -11.63 22.22
N ASN A 155 -12.43 -10.91 23.14
CA ASN A 155 -13.18 -11.50 24.25
C ASN A 155 -14.33 -12.39 23.76
N ILE A 156 -14.91 -12.09 22.60
CA ILE A 156 -16.00 -12.88 21.99
C ILE A 156 -15.46 -14.08 21.21
N GLU A 157 -14.37 -13.89 20.46
CA GLU A 157 -13.93 -14.86 19.45
C GLU A 157 -12.74 -15.75 19.88
N ALA A 158 -12.13 -15.50 21.04
CA ALA A 158 -10.92 -16.21 21.47
C ALA A 158 -11.14 -17.72 21.65
N ASP A 159 -10.22 -18.51 21.09
CA ASP A 159 -10.21 -19.98 21.17
C ASP A 159 -9.53 -20.50 22.46
N THR A 160 -8.85 -19.61 23.20
CA THR A 160 -8.00 -19.93 24.35
C THR A 160 -8.21 -18.96 25.49
N LEU A 161 -8.30 -19.50 26.71
CA LEU A 161 -8.16 -18.75 27.96
C LEU A 161 -6.68 -18.38 28.16
N THR A 162 -6.17 -17.44 27.37
CA THR A 162 -4.75 -17.01 27.44
C THR A 162 -4.62 -15.56 27.85
N SER A 163 -3.98 -15.30 29.00
CA SER A 163 -3.58 -13.97 29.50
C SER A 163 -4.71 -12.92 29.53
N SER A 164 -4.48 -11.77 30.15
CA SER A 164 -5.40 -10.64 29.98
C SER A 164 -5.35 -10.21 28.51
N ILE A 165 -6.40 -10.48 27.70
CA ILE A 165 -6.54 -10.00 26.30
C ILE A 165 -6.24 -8.50 26.23
N ARG A 166 -6.71 -7.77 27.25
CA ARG A 166 -6.44 -6.35 27.41
C ARG A 166 -4.95 -6.06 27.48
N ASP A 167 -4.16 -6.82 28.23
CA ASP A 167 -2.73 -6.61 28.36
C ASP A 167 -2.01 -6.89 27.04
N THR A 168 -2.41 -7.94 26.31
CA THR A 168 -1.86 -8.22 24.97
C THR A 168 -2.09 -7.06 24.02
N VAL A 169 -3.31 -6.49 23.99
CA VAL A 169 -3.63 -5.36 23.12
C VAL A 169 -2.92 -4.09 23.59
N THR A 170 -3.09 -3.70 24.85
CA THR A 170 -2.59 -2.43 25.39
C THR A 170 -1.07 -2.36 25.50
N ASN A 171 -0.36 -3.49 25.51
CA ASN A 171 1.10 -3.52 25.48
C ASN A 171 1.70 -3.83 24.10
N SER A 172 0.88 -4.13 23.09
CA SER A 172 1.35 -4.33 21.71
C SER A 172 1.92 -3.04 21.12
N ASN A 173 2.91 -3.15 20.21
CA ASN A 173 3.50 -1.94 19.62
C ASN A 173 2.48 -1.14 18.79
N THR A 174 1.43 -1.78 18.28
CA THR A 174 0.35 -1.13 17.52
C THR A 174 -0.46 -0.16 18.39
N PHE A 175 -0.72 -0.50 19.66
CA PHE A 175 -1.63 0.26 20.52
C PHE A 175 -0.98 0.90 21.75
N ARG A 176 0.14 0.36 22.26
CA ARG A 176 0.80 0.79 23.50
C ARG A 176 1.05 2.28 23.57
N TRP A 177 1.59 2.84 22.49
CA TRP A 177 1.88 4.27 22.41
C TRP A 177 0.64 5.12 22.70
N ALA A 178 -0.55 4.68 22.27
CA ALA A 178 -1.78 5.42 22.47
C ALA A 178 -2.24 5.33 23.93
N PHE A 179 -2.21 4.14 24.53
CA PHE A 179 -2.61 3.95 25.93
C PHE A 179 -1.65 4.61 26.92
N GLN A 180 -0.35 4.66 26.61
CA GLN A 180 0.70 5.22 27.46
C GLN A 180 1.08 6.67 27.10
N SER A 181 0.46 7.25 26.06
CA SER A 181 0.77 8.61 25.57
C SER A 181 2.23 8.78 25.11
N GLU A 182 2.78 7.75 24.46
CA GLU A 182 4.13 7.76 23.89
C GLU A 182 4.12 8.29 22.44
N GLN A 183 5.31 8.40 21.84
CA GLN A 183 5.47 8.64 20.41
C GLN A 183 4.85 7.49 19.59
N ILE A 184 4.16 7.83 18.49
CA ILE A 184 3.54 6.85 17.60
C ILE A 184 4.59 5.85 17.10
N HIS A 185 4.35 4.58 17.36
CA HIS A 185 5.25 3.51 16.94
C HIS A 185 5.21 3.31 15.41
N PRO A 186 6.34 2.94 14.75
CA PRO A 186 6.37 2.65 13.31
C PRO A 186 5.28 1.70 12.80
N VAL A 187 4.91 0.69 13.58
CA VAL A 187 3.84 -0.27 13.19
C VAL A 187 2.44 0.35 13.21
N ALA A 188 2.20 1.36 14.05
CA ALA A 188 0.96 2.11 14.06
C ALA A 188 0.85 3.03 12.82
N PHE A 189 1.97 3.61 12.38
CA PHE A 189 2.02 4.33 11.11
C PHE A 189 1.70 3.43 9.91
N LEU A 190 2.10 2.15 9.94
CA LEU A 190 1.72 1.19 8.90
C LEU A 190 0.20 1.00 8.85
N LEU A 191 -0.45 0.85 10.00
CA LEU A 191 -1.91 0.70 10.09
C LEU A 191 -2.64 1.95 9.56
N LEU A 192 -2.18 3.15 9.91
CA LEU A 192 -2.68 4.42 9.36
C LEU A 192 -2.53 4.48 7.84
N LYS A 193 -1.41 3.97 7.32
CA LYS A 193 -1.10 3.86 5.88
C LYS A 193 -1.74 2.63 5.23
N SER A 194 -2.72 2.00 5.87
CA SER A 194 -3.49 0.85 5.34
C SER A 194 -2.71 -0.44 5.11
N TYR A 195 -1.56 -0.61 5.77
CA TYR A 195 -0.81 -1.87 5.82
C TYR A 195 -1.16 -2.67 7.08
N ILE A 196 -1.05 -4.00 6.99
CA ILE A 196 -1.19 -4.90 8.13
C ILE A 196 0.22 -5.20 8.65
N SER A 197 0.48 -4.90 9.92
CA SER A 197 1.77 -5.15 10.56
C SER A 197 1.85 -6.58 11.12
N ASN A 198 3.07 -7.12 11.22
CA ASN A 198 3.30 -8.41 11.88
C ASN A 198 2.90 -8.36 13.37
N ASP A 199 3.06 -7.20 14.03
CA ASP A 199 2.65 -6.96 15.42
C ASP A 199 1.13 -7.15 15.59
N LEU A 200 0.32 -6.52 14.73
CA LEU A 200 -1.13 -6.66 14.78
C LEU A 200 -1.57 -8.10 14.51
N VAL A 201 -0.94 -8.78 13.56
CA VAL A 201 -1.20 -10.21 13.29
C VAL A 201 -0.82 -11.07 14.50
N GLY A 202 0.26 -10.71 15.19
CA GLY A 202 0.70 -11.34 16.43
C GLY A 202 -0.37 -11.31 17.51
N ILE A 203 -1.06 -10.18 17.69
CA ILE A 203 -2.18 -10.06 18.65
C ILE A 203 -3.26 -11.12 18.36
N PHE A 204 -3.70 -11.24 17.10
CA PHE A 204 -4.71 -12.24 16.72
C PHE A 204 -4.19 -13.67 16.88
N ARG A 205 -2.92 -13.95 16.56
CA ARG A 205 -2.31 -15.28 16.70
C ARG A 205 -2.22 -15.75 18.15
N SER A 206 -2.12 -14.83 19.11
CA SER A 206 -2.09 -15.16 20.55
C SER A 206 -3.43 -15.67 21.10
N HIS A 207 -4.54 -15.43 20.39
CA HIS A 207 -5.89 -15.73 20.86
C HIS A 207 -6.72 -16.59 19.90
N LEU A 208 -6.34 -16.69 18.63
CA LEU A 208 -7.04 -17.48 17.60
C LEU A 208 -6.10 -18.53 17.01
N LYS A 209 -6.55 -19.79 16.98
CA LYS A 209 -5.68 -20.94 16.62
C LYS A 209 -5.44 -21.08 15.11
N SER A 210 -6.41 -20.68 14.28
CA SER A 210 -6.33 -20.90 12.83
C SER A 210 -6.22 -19.60 12.03
N MET A 211 -5.38 -19.62 10.99
CA MET A 211 -5.27 -18.49 10.05
C MET A 211 -6.59 -18.16 9.35
N LYS A 212 -7.48 -19.15 9.18
CA LYS A 212 -8.83 -18.92 8.65
C LYS A 212 -9.66 -18.04 9.60
N ASN A 213 -9.63 -18.33 10.91
CA ASN A 213 -10.35 -17.55 11.91
C ASN A 213 -9.71 -16.16 12.11
N ILE A 214 -8.37 -16.09 12.06
CA ILE A 214 -7.64 -14.81 12.07
C ILE A 214 -8.10 -13.92 10.92
N ILE A 215 -8.09 -14.42 9.68
CA ILE A 215 -8.51 -13.62 8.52
C ILE A 215 -9.98 -13.18 8.62
N LYS A 216 -10.86 -14.09 9.09
CA LYS A 216 -12.29 -13.81 9.29
C LYS A 216 -12.53 -12.62 10.21
N ASN A 217 -11.72 -12.47 11.27
CA ASN A 217 -11.87 -11.40 12.27
C ASN A 217 -10.99 -10.17 11.96
N LEU A 218 -9.77 -10.37 11.47
CA LEU A 218 -8.81 -9.32 11.15
C LEU A 218 -9.31 -8.38 10.05
N PHE A 219 -9.81 -8.89 8.92
CA PHE A 219 -10.18 -8.01 7.79
C PHE A 219 -11.37 -7.09 8.09
N PRO A 220 -12.47 -7.56 8.72
CA PRO A 220 -13.51 -6.67 9.22
C PRO A 220 -12.96 -5.63 10.21
N PHE A 221 -12.06 -6.02 11.12
CA PHE A 221 -11.43 -5.09 12.06
C PHE A 221 -10.57 -4.03 11.34
N ILE A 222 -9.76 -4.41 10.36
CA ILE A 222 -8.98 -3.45 9.56
C ILE A 222 -9.89 -2.52 8.76
N GLN A 223 -11.04 -3.00 8.27
CA GLN A 223 -12.05 -2.15 7.63
C GLN A 223 -12.60 -1.11 8.62
N ILE A 224 -12.90 -1.50 9.86
CA ILE A 224 -13.31 -0.57 10.93
C ILE A 224 -12.21 0.47 11.17
N CYS A 225 -10.94 0.06 11.29
CA CYS A 225 -9.80 0.97 11.45
C CYS A 225 -9.73 1.99 10.30
N SER A 226 -9.76 1.50 9.05
CA SER A 226 -9.66 2.32 7.85
C SER A 226 -10.77 3.36 7.75
N LEU A 227 -12.01 2.98 8.08
CA LEU A 227 -13.14 3.90 8.12
C LEU A 227 -13.01 4.93 9.25
N LYS A 228 -12.54 4.52 10.43
CA LYS A 228 -12.30 5.42 11.57
C LYS A 228 -11.29 6.50 11.20
N PHE A 229 -10.14 6.13 10.62
CA PHE A 229 -9.13 7.10 10.17
C PHE A 229 -9.64 8.02 9.05
N LYS A 230 -10.38 7.46 8.09
CA LYS A 230 -10.99 8.24 7.01
C LYS A 230 -11.94 9.31 7.54
N ILE A 231 -12.80 8.94 8.50
CA ILE A 231 -13.82 9.85 9.04
C ILE A 231 -13.18 10.85 9.97
N ASP A 232 -12.41 10.40 10.96
CA ASP A 232 -11.99 11.29 12.04
C ASP A 232 -10.82 12.16 11.61
N ILE A 233 -9.86 11.62 10.84
CA ILE A 233 -8.65 12.34 10.46
C ILE A 233 -8.82 13.01 9.09
N TRP A 234 -9.11 12.21 8.05
CA TRP A 234 -9.09 12.72 6.69
C TRP A 234 -10.28 13.64 6.35
N LYS A 235 -11.50 13.33 6.81
CA LYS A 235 -12.61 14.27 6.60
C LYS A 235 -12.40 15.57 7.37
N TYR A 236 -11.83 15.52 8.58
CA TYR A 236 -11.50 16.71 9.35
C TYR A 236 -10.49 17.61 8.61
N ARG A 237 -9.35 17.06 8.16
CA ARG A 237 -8.39 17.81 7.33
C ARG A 237 -9.05 18.36 6.06
N ASN A 238 -9.96 17.62 5.42
CA ASN A 238 -10.68 18.10 4.23
C ASN A 238 -11.67 19.23 4.52
N GLN A 239 -12.22 19.31 5.73
CA GLN A 239 -13.04 20.45 6.12
C GLN A 239 -12.16 21.70 6.22
N LEU A 240 -10.99 21.60 6.86
CA LEU A 240 -10.00 22.68 6.90
C LEU A 240 -9.58 23.12 5.49
N TRP A 241 -9.34 22.16 4.59
CA TRP A 241 -9.05 22.45 3.19
C TRP A 241 -10.17 23.22 2.50
N LYS A 242 -11.44 22.86 2.72
CA LYS A 242 -12.58 23.58 2.11
C LYS A 242 -12.61 25.03 2.56
N THR A 243 -12.51 25.28 3.87
CA THR A 243 -12.48 26.64 4.42
C THR A 243 -11.30 27.44 3.87
N THR A 244 -10.11 26.85 3.86
CA THR A 244 -8.88 27.49 3.35
C THR A 244 -8.98 27.81 1.86
N ARG A 245 -9.48 26.85 1.07
CA ARG A 245 -9.69 27.01 -0.38
C ARG A 245 -10.65 28.17 -0.67
N ASP A 246 -11.74 28.25 0.08
CA ASP A 246 -12.75 29.29 -0.11
C ASP A 246 -12.19 30.66 0.29
N ALA A 247 -11.39 30.74 1.37
CA ALA A 247 -10.64 31.95 1.74
C ALA A 247 -9.61 32.38 0.67
N TRP A 248 -9.11 31.44 -0.13
CA TRP A 248 -8.24 31.73 -1.28
C TRP A 248 -9.00 32.16 -2.54
N GLY A 249 -10.33 32.29 -2.48
CA GLY A 249 -11.18 32.59 -3.63
C GLY A 249 -11.24 31.45 -4.66
N LEU A 250 -10.82 30.24 -4.28
CA LEU A 250 -10.83 29.08 -5.16
C LEU A 250 -12.11 28.27 -4.96
N ASN A 251 -12.60 27.66 -6.03
CA ASN A 251 -13.73 26.75 -5.96
C ASN A 251 -13.45 25.45 -6.72
N LYS A 252 -14.34 24.47 -6.58
CA LYS A 252 -14.17 23.16 -7.25
C LYS A 252 -14.05 23.30 -8.77
N LYS A 253 -14.75 24.26 -9.40
CA LYS A 253 -14.71 24.46 -10.85
C LYS A 253 -13.32 24.91 -11.31
N SER A 254 -12.59 25.70 -10.51
CA SER A 254 -11.22 26.13 -10.81
C SER A 254 -10.29 24.93 -11.05
N PHE A 255 -10.43 23.87 -10.26
CA PHE A 255 -9.63 22.65 -10.40
C PHE A 255 -10.08 21.80 -11.60
N VAL A 256 -11.39 21.68 -11.83
CA VAL A 256 -11.93 20.89 -12.96
C VAL A 256 -11.54 21.52 -14.29
N LYS A 257 -11.68 22.84 -14.41
CA LYS A 257 -11.36 23.60 -15.63
C LYS A 257 -9.91 24.03 -15.72
N TYR A 258 -9.03 23.56 -14.84
CA TYR A 258 -7.64 24.03 -14.75
C TYR A 258 -6.90 23.98 -16.09
N ARG A 259 -7.07 22.87 -16.83
CA ARG A 259 -6.43 22.68 -18.13
C ARG A 259 -7.03 23.50 -19.27
N GLU A 260 -8.28 23.94 -19.11
CA GLU A 260 -8.98 24.86 -20.01
C GLU A 260 -8.56 26.31 -19.74
N ILE A 261 -8.39 26.67 -18.46
CA ILE A 261 -8.08 28.04 -18.01
C ILE A 261 -6.62 28.41 -18.28
N PHE A 262 -5.68 27.48 -18.09
CA PHE A 262 -4.25 27.76 -18.22
C PHE A 262 -3.63 26.98 -19.36
N THR A 263 -2.82 27.64 -20.18
CA THR A 263 -2.10 27.02 -21.31
C THR A 263 -1.00 26.06 -20.82
N SER A 264 -0.49 25.21 -21.71
CA SER A 264 0.63 24.33 -21.36
C SER A 264 1.85 25.11 -20.92
N ASP A 265 2.17 26.20 -21.62
CA ASP A 265 3.35 27.02 -21.35
C ASP A 265 3.26 27.72 -20.00
N GLN A 266 2.08 28.27 -19.66
CA GLN A 266 1.84 28.85 -18.33
C GLN A 266 2.05 27.83 -17.21
N ARG A 267 1.56 26.60 -17.40
CA ARG A 267 1.73 25.53 -16.39
C ARG A 267 3.19 25.12 -16.26
N THR A 268 3.90 25.01 -17.38
CA THR A 268 5.33 24.66 -17.40
C THR A 268 6.17 25.75 -16.76
N ALA A 269 5.95 27.02 -17.13
CA ALA A 269 6.63 28.17 -16.52
C ALA A 269 6.40 28.22 -14.99
N ALA A 270 5.17 27.97 -14.53
CA ALA A 270 4.84 27.95 -13.11
C ALA A 270 5.52 26.81 -12.33
N VAL A 271 5.91 25.71 -12.99
CA VAL A 271 6.69 24.64 -12.37
C VAL A 271 8.14 25.05 -12.23
N PHE A 272 8.71 25.72 -13.25
CA PHE A 272 10.09 26.21 -13.23
C PHE A 272 10.30 27.40 -12.28
N SER A 273 9.27 28.21 -12.06
CA SER A 273 9.34 29.39 -11.20
C SER A 273 9.09 29.10 -9.72
N ARG A 274 9.02 27.83 -9.31
CA ARG A 274 8.75 27.47 -7.90
C ARG A 274 9.90 27.89 -7.01
N THR A 275 9.58 28.54 -5.90
CA THR A 275 10.56 28.93 -4.88
C THR A 275 10.92 27.79 -3.95
N GLN A 276 10.01 26.82 -3.77
CA GLN A 276 10.25 25.61 -2.99
C GLN A 276 10.90 24.51 -3.84
N ILE A 277 12.03 23.98 -3.37
CA ILE A 277 12.62 22.74 -3.90
C ILE A 277 11.72 21.59 -3.47
N ILE A 278 10.68 21.33 -4.26
CA ILE A 278 9.94 20.07 -4.20
C ILE A 278 10.85 19.04 -4.87
N ASN A 279 11.17 17.95 -4.19
CA ASN A 279 12.03 16.90 -4.72
C ASN A 279 11.37 16.31 -5.98
N ASN A 280 11.79 16.81 -7.15
CA ASN A 280 11.18 16.58 -8.47
C ASN A 280 11.58 15.24 -9.10
N ASN A 281 12.20 14.32 -8.36
CA ASN A 281 12.30 12.90 -8.76
C ASN A 281 10.93 12.18 -8.84
N ARG A 282 9.85 12.96 -8.96
CA ARG A 282 8.44 12.60 -9.11
C ARG A 282 7.91 12.97 -10.51
N ASP A 283 8.73 13.43 -11.46
CA ASP A 283 8.31 13.56 -12.87
C ASP A 283 7.90 12.20 -13.50
N LEU A 284 8.34 11.09 -12.90
CA LEU A 284 7.87 9.72 -13.17
C LEU A 284 6.45 9.42 -12.62
N GLU A 285 5.80 10.34 -11.90
CA GLU A 285 4.45 10.13 -11.37
C GLU A 285 3.34 10.29 -12.43
N ARG A 286 3.65 10.78 -13.64
CA ARG A 286 2.77 10.59 -14.82
C ARG A 286 2.85 9.12 -15.27
N GLY A 287 2.43 8.19 -14.42
CA GLY A 287 2.53 6.76 -14.70
C GLY A 287 2.59 5.84 -13.49
N TYR A 288 2.57 6.37 -12.26
CA TYR A 288 2.50 5.51 -11.07
C TYR A 288 1.14 4.80 -11.02
N ILE A 289 1.15 3.56 -11.50
CA ILE A 289 0.07 2.59 -11.36
C ILE A 289 0.49 1.69 -10.21
N ASN A 290 -0.24 1.79 -9.10
CA ASN A 290 -0.05 0.86 -8.00
C ASN A 290 -0.22 -0.58 -8.55
N PRO A 291 0.74 -1.50 -8.34
CA PRO A 291 0.66 -2.87 -8.84
C PRO A 291 -0.57 -3.65 -8.33
N PHE A 292 -1.21 -3.16 -7.26
CA PHE A 292 -2.44 -3.71 -6.67
C PHE A 292 -3.73 -3.05 -7.19
N ASN A 293 -3.65 -2.09 -8.12
CA ASN A 293 -4.77 -1.19 -8.46
C ASN A 293 -5.27 -1.31 -9.90
N ASP A 294 -4.83 -2.30 -10.68
CA ASP A 294 -5.43 -2.53 -12.00
C ASP A 294 -5.47 -4.02 -12.40
N PHE A 295 -6.66 -4.61 -12.31
CA PHE A 295 -6.99 -5.89 -12.92
C PHE A 295 -8.01 -5.76 -14.05
N ARG A 296 -8.38 -4.54 -14.49
CA ARG A 296 -9.50 -4.41 -15.45
C ARG A 296 -9.24 -3.57 -16.68
N ASN A 297 -8.24 -2.69 -16.71
CA ASN A 297 -8.00 -1.89 -17.92
C ASN A 297 -6.52 -1.61 -18.28
N PHE A 298 -5.55 -2.25 -17.63
CA PHE A 298 -4.19 -2.31 -18.20
C PHE A 298 -4.09 -3.38 -19.29
N LYS A 299 -4.82 -3.17 -20.38
CA LYS A 299 -4.27 -3.52 -21.69
C LYS A 299 -3.26 -2.42 -21.99
N LEU A 300 -1.97 -2.69 -21.80
CA LEU A 300 -0.91 -2.27 -22.73
C LEU A 300 0.47 -2.78 -22.26
N ASP A 301 1.20 -3.22 -23.27
CA ASP A 301 2.63 -3.55 -23.34
C ASP A 301 3.15 -4.76 -22.58
N LYS A 302 3.02 -5.91 -23.28
CA LYS A 302 4.10 -6.86 -23.57
C LYS A 302 5.15 -7.03 -22.46
N ASP A 303 4.76 -7.66 -21.35
CA ASP A 303 5.70 -8.60 -20.72
C ASP A 303 5.84 -9.75 -21.74
N PHE A 304 6.76 -9.61 -22.70
CA PHE A 304 7.00 -10.61 -23.75
C PHE A 304 7.18 -12.00 -23.14
N PHE A 305 7.82 -12.10 -21.97
CA PHE A 305 7.92 -13.33 -21.20
C PHE A 305 6.56 -13.87 -20.73
N PHE A 306 5.67 -13.06 -20.17
CA PHE A 306 4.35 -13.54 -19.77
C PHE A 306 3.57 -14.06 -20.98
N ILE A 307 3.61 -13.36 -22.11
CA ILE A 307 3.00 -13.83 -23.37
C ILE A 307 3.67 -15.13 -23.83
N LEU A 308 5.01 -15.18 -23.94
CA LEU A 308 5.78 -16.35 -24.39
C LEU A 308 5.50 -17.61 -23.55
N PHE A 309 5.41 -17.45 -22.23
CA PHE A 309 5.18 -18.56 -21.30
C PHE A 309 3.70 -18.90 -21.09
N SER A 310 2.76 -17.97 -21.34
CA SER A 310 1.32 -18.23 -21.27
C SER A 310 0.72 -18.68 -22.61
N SER A 311 1.32 -18.33 -23.74
CA SER A 311 0.95 -18.79 -25.09
C SER A 311 1.46 -20.20 -25.41
N SER A 312 2.36 -20.75 -24.59
CA SER A 312 2.91 -22.11 -24.70
C SER A 312 1.91 -23.24 -24.35
N ASN A 313 0.60 -22.95 -24.39
CA ASN A 313 -0.45 -23.97 -24.47
C ASN A 313 -0.76 -24.35 -25.94
N PHE A 314 -0.18 -23.68 -26.94
CA PHE A 314 -0.12 -24.22 -28.30
C PHE A 314 1.16 -25.04 -28.45
N LEU A 315 0.99 -26.30 -28.87
CA LEU A 315 2.01 -27.33 -29.04
C LEU A 315 3.34 -26.80 -29.60
N HIS A 316 4.44 -27.29 -29.01
CA HIS A 316 5.80 -27.41 -29.58
C HIS A 316 6.38 -26.20 -30.34
N SER A 317 7.44 -25.54 -29.82
CA SER A 317 8.64 -25.16 -30.64
C SER A 317 9.69 -24.22 -30.01
N VAL A 318 9.59 -23.72 -28.77
CA VAL A 318 10.55 -22.66 -28.34
C VAL A 318 11.67 -23.11 -27.38
N LEU A 319 11.57 -24.28 -26.73
CA LEU A 319 12.63 -24.74 -25.82
C LEU A 319 14.00 -25.06 -26.47
N PRO A 320 14.09 -25.52 -27.74
CA PRO A 320 15.40 -25.84 -28.32
C PRO A 320 16.25 -24.62 -28.75
N GLN A 321 15.66 -23.43 -28.92
CA GLN A 321 16.39 -22.26 -29.47
C GLN A 321 17.18 -21.46 -28.41
N LEU A 322 16.87 -21.60 -27.13
CA LEU A 322 17.57 -20.88 -26.06
C LEU A 322 18.74 -21.67 -25.45
N LEU A 323 18.85 -22.97 -25.76
CA LEU A 323 19.93 -23.85 -25.27
C LEU A 323 21.07 -24.06 -26.28
N HIS A 324 20.93 -23.57 -27.51
CA HIS A 324 21.94 -23.77 -28.57
C HIS A 324 23.08 -22.75 -28.63
N ASN A 325 23.09 -21.71 -27.77
CA ASN A 325 24.14 -20.68 -27.76
C ASN A 325 25.15 -20.80 -26.60
N SER A 326 25.18 -21.94 -25.93
CA SER A 326 26.24 -22.24 -24.97
C SER A 326 26.68 -23.69 -25.15
N THR A 327 27.93 -23.85 -25.60
CA THR A 327 28.68 -25.09 -25.93
C THR A 327 28.59 -25.53 -27.40
N SER A 328 29.66 -25.68 -28.19
CA SER A 328 31.11 -25.50 -28.01
C SER A 328 31.78 -25.68 -29.42
N PRO A 329 33.07 -26.06 -29.59
CA PRO A 329 34.08 -25.29 -30.33
C PRO A 329 34.61 -25.96 -31.61
N SER A 330 35.26 -25.18 -32.47
CA SER A 330 36.44 -25.59 -33.25
C SER A 330 37.13 -24.35 -33.80
#